data_AF-A0AAE3ND76-F1
#
_entry.id   AF-A0AAE3ND76-F1
#
_cell.length_a   1.000
_cell.length_b   1.000
_cell.length_c   1.000
_cell.angle_alpha   90.00
_cell.angle_beta   90.00
_cell.angle_gamma   90.00
#
_symmetry.space_group_name_H-M   'P 1'
#
loop_
_entity.id
_entity.type
_entity.pdbx_description
1 polymer ?
#
loop_
_entity_poly.entity_id
_entity_poly.type
_entity_poly.pdbx_seq_one_letter_code
_entity_poly.pdbx_strand_id
1 'polypeptide(L)'
;MIYFSDVFGVEPEVVDTYGAFNIALVNDLPLFVDPFLLFDSERPEYRELHDDIIKYLVFVRDRAQADELTEGAISQWLFFREVKQNWLGFSRQGNSGTGLGKHFAEALARNFKRVFRNFGDETLTRSSHLEKLGLLSGGVGRDHLSDFTTNLIKGYLLKYTEDFAAAHLQPGQLKRVHIERVAFNYETRRWQSGHFMLPWHAGDYVILTPCEMLTRDEAWINQGDMVSQFFQLRLSLPDEALRAQVNDHFLRQISERSTQEERKAAALRTIEQFTDLIDYYIKWKEDHAAEAHAVSTAKVQQTHAQFVENIRELVLKHLIGTEFYERGDSYEEALQRAKYLKHVIEDNDGYRVFYVDGKPVKRESDLHTMFRLTWYATAFDVNAEVNNGRGPVDYKVSKGKQNASLVEFKLASNSSLRRNLEKQVEVYAKASQTEKSIKVIMYFSDRELEKVTGILRELKLKDREDIVLIDAGRDNKPSASNA
;
A
#
# COMPACT_ATOMS: atom_id res chain seq x y z
N MET A 1 8.76 10.83 18.16
CA MET A 1 7.49 11.34 17.61
C MET A 1 7.31 10.87 16.18
N ILE A 2 6.95 9.59 16.04
CA ILE A 2 6.79 8.94 14.73
C ILE A 2 5.44 9.32 14.15
N TYR A 3 4.41 9.25 14.99
CA TYR A 3 3.03 9.36 14.56
C TYR A 3 2.52 10.79 14.67
N PHE A 4 1.43 11.05 13.96
CA PHE A 4 0.70 12.32 14.04
C PHE A 4 0.42 12.73 15.49
N SER A 5 -0.16 11.83 16.30
CA SER A 5 -0.42 12.05 17.73
C SER A 5 0.82 12.49 18.50
N ASP A 6 1.95 11.79 18.32
CA ASP A 6 3.20 12.14 18.98
C ASP A 6 3.71 13.53 18.55
N VAL A 7 3.68 13.81 17.23
CA VAL A 7 4.24 15.04 16.64
C VAL A 7 3.45 16.27 17.08
N PHE A 8 2.13 16.13 17.20
CA PHE A 8 1.24 17.23 17.55
C PHE A 8 0.87 17.27 19.03
N GLY A 9 1.38 16.33 19.84
CA GLY A 9 1.14 16.29 21.29
C GLY A 9 -0.32 16.04 21.64
N VAL A 10 -0.99 15.18 20.87
CA VAL A 10 -2.38 14.76 21.09
C VAL A 10 -2.38 13.31 21.55
N GLU A 11 -3.23 12.97 22.52
CA GLU A 11 -3.40 11.57 22.94
C GLU A 11 -3.92 10.71 21.77
N PRO A 12 -3.36 9.52 21.51
CA PRO A 12 -3.79 8.64 20.41
C PRO A 12 -5.29 8.36 20.41
N GLU A 13 -5.87 8.17 21.59
CA GLU A 13 -7.28 7.86 21.78
C GLU A 13 -8.18 8.98 21.22
N VAL A 14 -7.70 10.22 21.15
CA VAL A 14 -8.43 11.34 20.54
C VAL A 14 -8.47 11.18 19.02
N VAL A 15 -7.37 10.75 18.41
CA VAL A 15 -7.29 10.46 16.96
C VAL A 15 -8.19 9.27 16.61
N ASP A 16 -8.14 8.22 17.43
CA ASP A 16 -8.93 7.00 17.26
C ASP A 16 -10.43 7.27 17.44
N THR A 17 -10.81 8.04 18.46
CA THR A 17 -12.21 8.42 18.72
C THR A 17 -12.77 9.31 17.62
N TYR A 18 -11.94 10.17 17.02
CA TYR A 18 -12.32 10.95 15.85
C TYR A 18 -12.55 10.06 14.61
N GLY A 19 -11.98 8.86 14.60
CA GLY A 19 -12.07 7.89 13.51
C GLY A 19 -10.95 8.04 12.47
N ALA A 20 -9.91 8.82 12.75
CA ALA A 20 -8.77 9.00 11.85
C ALA A 20 -7.70 7.93 12.08
N PHE A 21 -6.97 7.56 11.02
CA PHE A 21 -5.80 6.71 11.19
C PHE A 21 -4.61 7.51 11.73
N ASN A 22 -3.94 7.02 12.77
CA ASN A 22 -2.76 7.65 13.35
C ASN A 22 -1.51 7.43 12.48
N ILE A 23 -1.40 8.23 11.41
CA ILE A 23 -0.37 8.10 10.36
C ILE A 23 1.06 8.33 10.88
N ALA A 24 2.04 7.70 10.23
CA ALA A 24 3.46 7.87 10.51
C ALA A 24 4.05 9.00 9.64
N LEU A 25 4.54 10.07 10.25
CA LEU A 25 5.07 11.25 9.54
C LEU A 25 6.55 11.10 9.14
N VAL A 26 6.95 9.87 8.79
CA VAL A 26 8.33 9.48 8.47
C VAL A 26 8.46 8.64 7.20
N ASN A 27 7.46 7.81 6.93
CA ASN A 27 7.29 7.02 5.72
C ASN A 27 5.81 6.62 5.60
N ASP A 28 5.40 6.24 4.39
CA ASP A 28 4.02 5.80 4.19
C ASP A 28 3.70 4.50 4.93
N LEU A 29 2.44 4.38 5.31
CA LEU A 29 1.86 3.12 5.79
C LEU A 29 1.04 2.47 4.66
N PRO A 30 1.08 1.13 4.52
CA PRO A 30 0.53 0.40 3.36
C PRO A 30 -1.01 0.26 3.42
N LEU A 31 -1.68 1.40 3.47
CA LEU A 31 -3.13 1.56 3.44
C LEU A 31 -3.54 2.34 2.20
N PHE A 32 -4.77 2.11 1.75
CA PHE A 32 -5.32 2.67 0.52
C PHE A 32 -6.76 3.08 0.74
N VAL A 33 -7.19 4.17 0.11
CA VAL A 33 -8.61 4.54 0.08
C VAL A 33 -9.33 3.64 -0.92
N ASP A 34 -10.36 2.94 -0.45
CA ASP A 34 -11.18 2.06 -1.29
C ASP A 34 -12.52 2.74 -1.61
N PRO A 35 -12.78 3.13 -2.87
CA PRO A 35 -14.03 3.81 -3.25
C PRO A 35 -15.27 2.95 -2.99
N PHE A 36 -15.15 1.61 -2.94
CA PHE A 36 -16.28 0.73 -2.63
C PHE A 36 -16.80 0.96 -1.21
N LEU A 37 -15.90 1.28 -0.27
CA LEU A 37 -16.27 1.56 1.11
C LEU A 37 -17.04 2.88 1.26
N LEU A 38 -16.88 3.80 0.30
CA LEU A 38 -17.69 5.02 0.22
C LEU A 38 -19.10 4.71 -0.29
N PHE A 39 -19.19 3.88 -1.35
CA PHE A 39 -20.45 3.42 -1.94
C PHE A 39 -21.35 2.72 -0.91
N ASP A 40 -20.81 1.73 -0.21
CA ASP A 40 -21.57 0.91 0.74
C ASP A 40 -21.46 1.43 2.18
N SER A 41 -21.11 2.70 2.39
CA SER A 41 -21.01 3.27 3.73
C SER A 41 -22.38 3.44 4.38
N GLU A 42 -22.49 3.28 5.70
CA GLU A 42 -23.67 3.69 6.47
C GLU A 42 -23.80 5.22 6.56
N ARG A 43 -22.70 5.96 6.43
CA ARG A 43 -22.68 7.43 6.49
C ARG A 43 -23.19 8.05 5.17
N PRO A 44 -24.26 8.86 5.21
CA PRO A 44 -24.76 9.54 4.01
C PRO A 44 -23.70 10.41 3.32
N GLU A 45 -22.85 11.07 4.11
CA GLU A 45 -21.76 11.90 3.61
C GLU A 45 -20.78 11.11 2.73
N TYR A 46 -20.45 9.86 3.08
CA TYR A 46 -19.51 9.05 2.29
C TYR A 46 -20.15 8.55 1.00
N ARG A 47 -21.46 8.24 1.04
CA ARG A 47 -22.21 7.93 -0.17
C ARG A 47 -22.29 9.13 -1.12
N GLU A 48 -22.41 10.34 -0.59
CA GLU A 48 -22.33 11.57 -1.40
C GLU A 48 -20.94 11.76 -2.04
N LEU A 49 -19.85 11.45 -1.32
CA LEU A 49 -18.50 11.43 -1.91
C LEU A 49 -18.39 10.44 -3.07
N HIS A 50 -18.97 9.25 -2.92
CA HIS A 50 -19.05 8.27 -3.99
C HIS A 50 -19.84 8.81 -5.20
N ASP A 51 -21.01 9.39 -4.97
CA ASP A 51 -21.84 9.94 -6.04
C ASP A 51 -21.13 11.09 -6.79
N ASP A 52 -20.38 11.94 -6.08
CA ASP A 52 -19.57 13.00 -6.69
C ASP A 52 -18.41 12.45 -7.51
N ILE A 53 -17.76 11.35 -7.07
CA ILE A 53 -16.78 10.62 -7.89
C ILE A 53 -17.42 10.17 -9.20
N ILE A 54 -18.58 9.50 -9.13
CA ILE A 54 -19.29 9.00 -10.31
C ILE A 54 -19.69 10.15 -11.24
N LYS A 55 -20.23 11.24 -10.69
CA LYS A 55 -20.58 12.45 -11.44
C LYS A 55 -19.39 13.04 -12.19
N TYR A 56 -18.21 13.07 -11.57
CA TYR A 56 -16.99 13.51 -12.25
C TYR A 56 -16.58 12.58 -13.40
N LEU A 57 -16.63 11.27 -13.18
CA LEU A 57 -16.29 10.29 -14.20
C LEU A 57 -17.27 10.30 -15.38
N VAL A 58 -18.56 10.47 -15.11
CA VAL A 58 -19.60 10.70 -16.12
C VAL A 58 -19.28 11.95 -16.95
N PHE A 59 -18.91 13.06 -16.31
CA PHE A 59 -18.46 14.26 -17.02
C PHE A 59 -17.27 13.96 -17.94
N VAL A 60 -16.25 13.26 -17.46
CA VAL A 60 -15.07 12.90 -18.26
C VAL A 60 -15.44 11.97 -19.42
N ARG A 61 -16.28 10.96 -19.16
CA ARG A 61 -16.77 10.02 -20.16
C ARG A 61 -17.51 10.76 -21.29
N ASP A 62 -18.40 11.67 -20.97
CA ASP A 62 -19.18 12.42 -21.97
C ASP A 62 -18.26 13.25 -22.86
N ARG A 63 -17.24 13.88 -22.28
CA ARG A 63 -16.21 14.62 -23.03
C ARG A 63 -15.35 13.68 -23.87
N ALA A 64 -15.07 12.47 -23.39
CA ALA A 64 -14.38 11.45 -24.15
C ALA A 64 -15.20 11.07 -25.39
N GLN A 65 -16.49 10.79 -25.23
CA GLN A 65 -17.37 10.40 -26.33
C GLN A 65 -17.62 11.53 -27.34
N ALA A 66 -17.65 12.78 -26.88
CA ALA A 66 -17.77 13.96 -27.73
C ALA A 66 -16.46 14.36 -28.43
N ASP A 67 -15.39 13.56 -28.32
CA ASP A 67 -14.05 13.86 -28.82
C ASP A 67 -13.46 15.19 -28.30
N GLU A 68 -13.91 15.64 -27.12
CA GLU A 68 -13.46 16.89 -26.47
C GLU A 68 -12.16 16.71 -25.65
N LEU A 69 -11.69 15.47 -25.45
CA LEU A 69 -10.44 15.17 -24.74
C LEU A 69 -9.19 15.40 -25.60
N THR A 70 -8.91 16.67 -25.90
CA THR A 70 -7.62 17.12 -26.45
C THR A 70 -6.48 16.89 -25.45
N GLU A 71 -5.22 17.00 -25.87
CA GLU A 71 -4.06 16.86 -24.96
C GLU A 71 -4.13 17.85 -23.79
N GLY A 72 -4.56 19.08 -24.04
CA GLY A 72 -4.78 20.09 -22.99
C GLY A 72 -5.90 19.71 -22.02
N ALA A 73 -7.02 19.20 -22.53
CA ALA A 73 -8.14 18.73 -21.71
C ALA A 73 -7.77 17.51 -20.86
N ILE A 74 -7.01 16.56 -21.42
CA ILE A 74 -6.46 15.41 -20.67
C ILE A 74 -5.56 15.90 -19.54
N SER A 75 -4.66 16.85 -19.81
CA SER A 75 -3.80 17.42 -18.76
C SER A 75 -4.62 18.11 -17.66
N GLN A 76 -5.69 18.83 -18.03
CA GLN A 76 -6.51 19.56 -17.07
C GLN A 76 -7.44 18.66 -16.24
N TRP A 77 -8.03 17.63 -16.84
CA TRP A 77 -9.08 16.82 -16.21
C TRP A 77 -8.61 15.43 -15.77
N LEU A 78 -7.52 14.89 -16.31
CA LEU A 78 -7.12 13.50 -16.05
C LEU A 78 -5.71 13.35 -15.46
N PHE A 79 -4.90 14.40 -15.44
CA PHE A 79 -3.63 14.35 -14.72
C PHE A 79 -3.87 14.73 -13.27
N PHE A 80 -3.60 13.79 -12.36
CA PHE A 80 -3.67 14.02 -10.94
C PHE A 80 -2.32 13.69 -10.32
N ARG A 81 -1.86 14.57 -9.43
CA ARG A 81 -0.68 14.31 -8.63
C ARG A 81 -1.11 13.45 -7.44
N GLU A 82 -0.21 12.60 -6.97
CA GLU A 82 -0.39 11.89 -5.70
C GLU A 82 -0.64 12.91 -4.57
N VAL A 83 -1.52 12.55 -3.64
CA VAL A 83 -1.82 13.35 -2.44
C VAL A 83 -1.00 12.83 -1.27
N LYS A 84 0.32 13.06 -1.35
CA LYS A 84 1.29 12.57 -0.37
C LYS A 84 1.04 12.97 1.09
N GLN A 85 0.28 14.04 1.33
CA GLN A 85 0.08 14.58 2.68
C GLN A 85 -0.77 13.69 3.59
N ASN A 86 -1.38 12.62 3.07
CA ASN A 86 -2.05 11.60 3.88
C ASN A 86 -1.10 10.49 4.41
N TRP A 87 0.15 10.43 3.93
CA TRP A 87 1.17 9.45 4.34
C TRP A 87 0.72 7.97 4.20
N LEU A 88 -0.07 7.70 3.17
CA LEU A 88 -0.57 6.36 2.83
C LEU A 88 0.05 5.91 1.51
N GLY A 89 0.44 4.64 1.42
CA GLY A 89 1.09 4.09 0.24
C GLY A 89 2.27 3.17 0.57
N PHE A 90 3.20 3.03 -0.36
CA PHE A 90 4.37 2.15 -0.22
C PHE A 90 5.70 2.90 -0.12
N SER A 91 5.70 4.24 -0.06
CA SER A 91 6.97 4.98 -0.04
C SER A 91 7.77 4.64 1.22
N ARG A 92 8.98 4.12 1.01
CA ARG A 92 9.90 3.70 2.09
C ARG A 92 10.72 4.87 2.65
N GLN A 93 10.74 6.01 1.95
CA GLN A 93 11.44 7.22 2.36
C GLN A 93 10.60 8.46 2.02
N GLY A 94 10.10 9.12 3.06
CA GLY A 94 9.11 10.18 2.89
C GLY A 94 7.77 9.61 2.40
N ASN A 95 7.03 10.42 1.67
CA ASN A 95 5.65 10.14 1.24
C ASN A 95 5.46 10.35 -0.27
N SER A 96 6.54 10.34 -1.06
CA SER A 96 6.45 10.64 -2.49
C SER A 96 6.48 9.37 -3.33
N GLY A 97 5.55 9.30 -4.28
CA GLY A 97 5.33 8.29 -5.31
C GLY A 97 5.13 8.94 -6.68
N THR A 98 4.66 8.15 -7.66
CA THR A 98 4.60 8.59 -9.07
C THR A 98 3.29 9.26 -9.50
N GLY A 99 2.23 9.14 -8.69
CA GLY A 99 0.89 9.67 -8.99
C GLY A 99 0.28 9.16 -10.29
N LEU A 100 -0.80 9.82 -10.74
CA LEU A 100 -1.53 9.47 -11.96
C LEU A 100 -0.99 10.22 -13.18
N GLY A 101 -0.02 9.59 -13.85
CA GLY A 101 0.65 10.14 -15.01
C GLY A 101 -0.10 10.02 -16.35
N LYS A 102 0.57 10.41 -17.44
CA LYS A 102 0.04 10.43 -18.81
C LYS A 102 -0.54 9.08 -19.26
N HIS A 103 0.14 7.98 -18.93
CA HIS A 103 -0.32 6.64 -19.31
C HIS A 103 -1.67 6.28 -18.69
N PHE A 104 -1.89 6.61 -17.41
CA PHE A 104 -3.17 6.41 -16.73
C PHE A 104 -4.26 7.23 -17.42
N ALA A 105 -4.02 8.52 -17.63
CA ALA A 105 -4.98 9.44 -18.22
C ALA A 105 -5.39 9.02 -19.64
N GLU A 106 -4.44 8.60 -20.48
CA GLU A 106 -4.73 8.11 -21.83
C GLU A 106 -5.47 6.77 -21.80
N ALA A 107 -5.13 5.85 -20.88
CA ALA A 107 -5.83 4.59 -20.71
C ALA A 107 -7.30 4.83 -20.31
N LEU A 108 -7.53 5.73 -19.36
CA LEU A 108 -8.85 6.13 -18.91
C LEU A 108 -9.69 6.72 -20.06
N ALA A 109 -9.13 7.69 -20.79
CA ALA A 109 -9.79 8.30 -21.94
C ALA A 109 -10.15 7.26 -23.03
N ARG A 110 -9.25 6.32 -23.33
CA ARG A 110 -9.51 5.22 -24.27
C ARG A 110 -10.62 4.29 -23.78
N ASN A 111 -10.63 3.96 -22.49
CA ASN A 111 -11.61 3.03 -21.92
C ASN A 111 -13.02 3.61 -21.94
N PHE A 112 -13.21 4.91 -21.64
CA PHE A 112 -14.52 5.57 -21.77
C PHE A 112 -15.04 5.62 -23.22
N LYS A 113 -14.15 5.65 -24.22
CA LYS A 113 -14.54 5.58 -25.65
C LYS A 113 -14.89 4.17 -26.13
N ARG A 114 -14.36 3.13 -25.48
CA ARG A 114 -14.45 1.74 -25.97
C ARG A 114 -15.36 0.89 -25.11
N VAL A 115 -14.94 0.66 -23.87
CA VAL A 115 -15.50 -0.35 -22.98
C VAL A 115 -16.54 0.23 -22.03
N PHE A 116 -16.30 1.45 -21.52
CA PHE A 116 -17.13 2.09 -20.50
C PHE A 116 -18.03 3.17 -21.09
N ARG A 117 -18.65 2.89 -22.23
CA ARG A 117 -19.52 3.86 -22.91
C ARG A 117 -20.79 4.16 -22.13
N ASN A 118 -21.30 3.18 -21.40
CA ASN A 118 -22.49 3.27 -20.57
C ASN A 118 -22.16 3.57 -19.09
N PHE A 119 -20.93 3.97 -18.75
CA PHE A 119 -20.55 4.23 -17.36
C PHE A 119 -21.35 5.39 -16.78
N GLY A 120 -22.19 5.17 -15.78
CA GLY A 120 -23.17 6.14 -15.26
C GLY A 120 -24.61 5.77 -15.57
N ASP A 121 -24.83 4.87 -16.54
CA ASP A 121 -26.14 4.46 -17.05
C ASP A 121 -26.30 2.92 -16.96
N GLU A 122 -25.49 2.25 -16.13
CA GLU A 122 -25.60 0.81 -15.93
C GLU A 122 -26.91 0.44 -15.22
N THR A 123 -27.53 -0.65 -15.65
CA THR A 123 -28.82 -1.10 -15.10
C THR A 123 -28.72 -2.36 -14.26
N LEU A 124 -27.59 -3.08 -14.32
CA LEU A 124 -27.41 -4.35 -13.60
C LEU A 124 -26.95 -4.15 -12.15
N THR A 125 -26.09 -3.17 -11.92
CA THR A 125 -25.52 -2.81 -10.61
C THR A 125 -26.33 -1.68 -9.96
N ARG A 126 -26.25 -1.54 -8.63
CA ARG A 126 -26.91 -0.48 -7.87
C ARG A 126 -26.33 0.90 -8.19
N SER A 127 -25.04 0.97 -8.52
CA SER A 127 -24.34 2.17 -8.97
C SER A 127 -23.26 1.84 -10.00
N SER A 128 -22.71 2.86 -10.66
CA SER A 128 -21.41 2.78 -11.32
C SER A 128 -20.28 2.73 -10.29
N HIS A 129 -19.15 2.12 -10.65
CA HIS A 129 -18.01 1.86 -9.77
C HIS A 129 -16.70 2.30 -10.43
N LEU A 130 -15.94 3.17 -9.77
CA LEU A 130 -14.63 3.67 -10.26
C LEU A 130 -13.64 2.52 -10.52
N GLU A 131 -13.75 1.45 -9.75
CA GLU A 131 -12.94 0.25 -9.76
C GLU A 131 -13.00 -0.51 -11.09
N LYS A 132 -14.06 -0.30 -11.89
CA LYS A 132 -14.13 -0.80 -13.28
C LYS A 132 -12.87 -0.48 -14.07
N LEU A 133 -12.29 0.70 -13.83
CA LEU A 133 -11.06 1.13 -14.49
C LEU A 133 -9.86 0.25 -14.16
N GLY A 134 -9.84 -0.36 -12.98
CA GLY A 134 -8.81 -1.30 -12.50
C GLY A 134 -9.02 -2.75 -12.94
N LEU A 135 -10.18 -3.09 -13.53
CA LEU A 135 -10.50 -4.46 -13.93
C LEU A 135 -9.95 -4.85 -15.31
N LEU A 136 -9.72 -3.89 -16.20
CA LEU A 136 -9.19 -4.14 -17.55
C LEU A 136 -7.66 -4.12 -17.60
N SER A 137 -7.06 -4.77 -18.60
CA SER A 137 -5.60 -4.71 -18.79
C SER A 137 -5.17 -3.28 -19.12
N GLY A 138 -4.09 -2.79 -18.49
CA GLY A 138 -3.59 -1.44 -18.76
C GLY A 138 -2.97 -0.68 -17.59
N GLY A 139 -2.82 -1.28 -16.42
CA GLY A 139 -1.95 -0.75 -15.36
C GLY A 139 -2.63 0.19 -14.37
N VAL A 140 -3.94 0.08 -14.12
CA VAL A 140 -4.60 0.76 -12.99
C VAL A 140 -4.61 -0.19 -11.80
N GLY A 141 -3.58 -0.13 -10.95
CA GLY A 141 -3.55 -0.88 -9.70
C GLY A 141 -4.28 -0.16 -8.57
N ARG A 142 -4.35 -0.80 -7.40
CA ARG A 142 -4.91 -0.21 -6.17
C ARG A 142 -4.37 1.17 -5.82
N ASP A 143 -3.08 1.40 -6.09
CA ASP A 143 -2.38 2.63 -5.75
C ASP A 143 -2.94 3.78 -6.58
N HIS A 144 -3.11 3.54 -7.88
CA HIS A 144 -3.77 4.47 -8.78
C HIS A 144 -5.24 4.71 -8.41
N LEU A 145 -5.96 3.66 -8.00
CA LEU A 145 -7.36 3.79 -7.58
C LEU A 145 -7.48 4.64 -6.31
N SER A 146 -6.64 4.38 -5.31
CA SER A 146 -6.57 5.12 -4.05
C SER A 146 -6.17 6.58 -4.29
N ASP A 147 -5.13 6.82 -5.08
CA ASP A 147 -4.68 8.16 -5.46
C ASP A 147 -5.79 8.94 -6.17
N PHE A 148 -6.49 8.28 -7.08
CA PHE A 148 -7.55 8.94 -7.84
C PHE A 148 -8.72 9.30 -6.92
N THR A 149 -9.15 8.33 -6.11
CA THR A 149 -10.22 8.51 -5.12
C THR A 149 -9.85 9.66 -4.17
N THR A 150 -8.63 9.64 -3.61
CA THR A 150 -8.11 10.67 -2.71
C THR A 150 -8.11 12.06 -3.36
N ASN A 151 -7.75 12.16 -4.65
CA ASN A 151 -7.83 13.42 -5.38
C ASN A 151 -9.26 13.93 -5.57
N LEU A 152 -10.22 13.03 -5.83
CA LEU A 152 -11.62 13.39 -6.04
C LEU A 152 -12.31 13.79 -4.74
N ILE A 153 -11.97 13.15 -3.61
CA ILE A 153 -12.52 13.49 -2.28
C ILE A 153 -11.64 14.47 -1.49
N LYS A 154 -10.63 15.06 -2.14
CA LYS A 154 -9.60 15.88 -1.47
C LYS A 154 -10.20 17.01 -0.64
N GLY A 155 -11.23 17.68 -1.14
CA GLY A 155 -11.93 18.74 -0.42
C GLY A 155 -12.48 18.28 0.94
N TYR A 156 -13.08 17.09 0.98
CA TYR A 156 -13.59 16.48 2.21
C TYR A 156 -12.46 16.15 3.18
N LEU A 157 -11.38 15.51 2.73
CA LEU A 157 -10.25 15.15 3.60
C LEU A 157 -9.56 16.38 4.22
N LEU A 158 -9.44 17.46 3.44
CA LEU A 158 -8.92 18.74 3.94
C LEU A 158 -9.84 19.33 5.01
N LYS A 159 -11.15 19.28 4.81
CA LYS A 159 -12.12 19.78 5.78
C LYS A 159 -12.13 18.93 7.07
N TYR A 160 -12.19 17.62 6.93
CA TYR A 160 -12.05 16.65 8.02
C TYR A 160 -10.79 16.94 8.86
N THR A 161 -9.66 17.16 8.20
CA THR A 161 -8.41 17.49 8.89
C THR A 161 -8.44 18.86 9.56
N GLU A 162 -8.98 19.89 8.90
CA GLU A 162 -9.12 21.24 9.47
C GLU A 162 -10.01 21.23 10.72
N ASP A 163 -11.10 20.47 10.71
CA ASP A 163 -12.03 20.36 11.84
C ASP A 163 -11.38 19.69 13.05
N PHE A 164 -10.65 18.58 12.83
CA PHE A 164 -9.82 17.98 13.87
C PHE A 164 -8.79 18.97 14.41
N ALA A 165 -8.09 19.66 13.50
CA ALA A 165 -7.01 20.57 13.84
C ALA A 165 -7.51 21.76 14.69
N ALA A 166 -8.66 22.33 14.33
CA ALA A 166 -9.28 23.43 15.06
C ALA A 166 -9.72 23.02 16.48
N ALA A 167 -10.14 21.76 16.67
CA ALA A 167 -10.59 21.25 17.96
C ALA A 167 -9.44 20.84 18.89
N HIS A 168 -8.34 20.34 18.35
CA HIS A 168 -7.33 19.60 19.14
C HIS A 168 -5.91 20.16 19.09
N LEU A 169 -5.58 21.07 18.15
CA LEU A 169 -4.22 21.55 17.96
C LEU A 169 -4.02 23.00 18.39
N GLN A 170 -2.79 23.33 18.77
CA GLN A 170 -2.40 24.68 19.15
C GLN A 170 -2.21 25.57 17.91
N PRO A 171 -2.50 26.88 17.96
CA PRO A 171 -2.35 27.78 16.82
C PRO A 171 -0.95 27.77 16.17
N GLY A 172 0.10 27.55 16.97
CA GLY A 172 1.49 27.46 16.48
C GLY A 172 1.81 26.21 15.66
N GLN A 173 0.93 25.21 15.68
CA GLN A 173 1.05 23.96 14.92
C GLN A 173 0.29 24.01 13.58
N LEU A 174 -0.45 25.11 13.34
CA LEU A 174 -1.32 25.26 12.19
C LEU A 174 -0.77 26.29 11.21
N LYS A 175 -1.05 26.08 9.93
CA LYS A 175 -0.75 27.05 8.88
C LYS A 175 -1.91 27.17 7.92
N ARG A 176 -2.17 28.40 7.46
CA ARG A 176 -3.08 28.65 6.35
C ARG A 176 -2.38 28.27 5.04
N VAL A 177 -2.95 27.32 4.31
CA VAL A 177 -2.36 26.79 3.07
C VAL A 177 -3.34 26.98 1.93
N HIS A 178 -2.84 27.46 0.78
CA HIS A 178 -3.57 27.46 -0.49
C HIS A 178 -3.40 26.11 -1.17
N ILE A 179 -4.50 25.47 -1.53
CA ILE A 179 -4.51 24.13 -2.10
C ILE A 179 -5.29 24.12 -3.40
N GLU A 180 -4.65 23.64 -4.46
CA GLU A 180 -5.26 23.47 -5.77
C GLU A 180 -6.13 22.21 -5.85
N ARG A 181 -7.12 22.27 -6.76
CA ARG A 181 -7.99 21.15 -7.15
C ARG A 181 -8.73 20.51 -5.97
N VAL A 182 -9.47 21.32 -5.23
CA VAL A 182 -10.23 20.88 -4.05
C VAL A 182 -11.70 20.62 -4.35
N ALA A 183 -12.23 21.24 -5.41
CA ALA A 183 -13.58 21.02 -5.91
C ALA A 183 -13.62 21.23 -7.43
N PHE A 184 -14.49 20.51 -8.14
CA PHE A 184 -14.67 20.68 -9.58
C PHE A 184 -15.94 21.49 -9.87
N ASN A 185 -15.80 22.60 -10.60
CA ASN A 185 -16.92 23.41 -11.02
C ASN A 185 -17.37 22.99 -12.42
N TYR A 186 -18.56 22.40 -12.52
CA TYR A 186 -19.10 21.84 -13.77
C TYR A 186 -19.56 22.92 -14.77
N GLU A 187 -19.94 24.12 -14.31
CA GLU A 187 -20.34 25.23 -15.18
C GLU A 187 -19.14 25.78 -15.96
N THR A 188 -18.05 26.04 -15.25
CA THR A 188 -16.80 26.57 -15.81
C THR A 188 -15.85 25.47 -16.31
N ARG A 189 -16.15 24.20 -15.99
CA ARG A 189 -15.37 22.99 -16.29
C ARG A 189 -13.93 23.06 -15.76
N ARG A 190 -13.76 23.63 -14.56
CA ARG A 190 -12.45 23.91 -13.96
C ARG A 190 -12.38 23.42 -12.52
N TRP A 191 -11.21 22.92 -12.17
CA TRP A 191 -10.83 22.68 -10.79
C TRP A 191 -10.65 24.00 -10.05
N GLN A 192 -11.26 24.12 -8.88
CA GLN A 192 -11.17 25.27 -8.00
C GLN A 192 -10.15 24.99 -6.89
N SER A 193 -9.50 26.05 -6.41
CA SER A 193 -8.60 26.01 -5.25
C SER A 193 -9.30 26.51 -3.99
N GLY A 194 -8.81 26.08 -2.83
CA GLY A 194 -9.30 26.53 -1.52
C GLY A 194 -8.17 26.97 -0.59
N HIS A 195 -8.55 27.51 0.57
CA HIS A 195 -7.63 27.79 1.67
C HIS A 195 -8.11 27.04 2.91
N PHE A 196 -7.17 26.40 3.61
CA PHE A 196 -7.46 25.59 4.79
C PHE A 196 -6.45 25.88 5.89
N MET A 197 -6.87 25.79 7.15
CA MET A 197 -6.02 25.81 8.33
C MET A 197 -5.63 24.38 8.70
N LEU A 198 -4.42 23.97 8.36
CA LEU A 198 -3.99 22.58 8.46
C LEU A 198 -2.80 22.38 9.42
N PRO A 199 -2.65 21.19 10.01
CA PRO A 199 -1.45 20.82 10.74
C PRO A 199 -0.21 20.95 9.85
N TRP A 200 0.84 21.59 10.37
CA TRP A 200 2.06 21.87 9.62
C TRP A 200 3.25 21.10 10.20
N HIS A 201 3.90 20.28 9.37
CA HIS A 201 5.05 19.47 9.78
C HIS A 201 6.10 19.40 8.68
N ALA A 202 7.38 19.53 9.06
CA ALA A 202 8.54 19.35 8.18
C ALA A 202 8.47 20.12 6.82
N GLY A 203 7.80 21.27 6.80
CA GLY A 203 7.71 22.13 5.61
C GLY A 203 6.51 21.83 4.69
N ASP A 204 5.60 20.95 5.08
CA ASP A 204 4.36 20.65 4.35
C ASP A 204 3.15 20.57 5.31
N TYR A 205 1.94 20.54 4.75
CA TYR A 205 0.73 20.25 5.52
C TYR A 205 0.51 18.74 5.66
N VAL A 206 -0.33 18.36 6.62
CA VAL A 206 -0.70 16.96 6.88
C VAL A 206 -2.22 16.80 6.68
N ILE A 207 -2.65 15.66 6.14
CA ILE A 207 -4.04 15.24 5.98
C ILE A 207 -4.29 14.01 6.84
N LEU A 208 -5.38 14.01 7.61
CA LEU A 208 -5.93 12.83 8.27
C LEU A 208 -6.96 12.15 7.37
N THR A 209 -6.99 10.82 7.40
CA THR A 209 -7.94 10.01 6.63
C THR A 209 -8.79 9.16 7.57
N PRO A 210 -10.12 9.12 7.41
CA PRO A 210 -10.98 8.23 8.19
C PRO A 210 -10.64 6.76 7.98
N CYS A 211 -10.59 5.96 9.05
CA CYS A 211 -10.31 4.53 8.98
C CYS A 211 -11.36 3.74 8.17
N GLU A 212 -12.62 4.18 8.20
CA GLU A 212 -13.75 3.51 7.55
C GLU A 212 -13.65 3.43 6.02
N MET A 213 -12.86 4.31 5.38
CA MET A 213 -12.63 4.29 3.93
C MET A 213 -11.30 3.64 3.54
N LEU A 214 -10.56 3.11 4.50
CA LEU A 214 -9.25 2.51 4.28
C LEU A 214 -9.33 0.99 4.14
N THR A 215 -8.42 0.45 3.34
CA THR A 215 -8.16 -0.98 3.25
C THR A 215 -6.66 -1.26 3.13
N ARG A 216 -6.30 -2.54 3.21
CA ARG A 216 -4.95 -3.05 2.95
C ARG A 216 -5.02 -4.15 1.89
N ASP A 217 -3.92 -4.36 1.19
CA ASP A 217 -3.81 -5.28 0.06
C ASP A 217 -4.59 -4.76 -1.13
N GLU A 218 -5.49 -5.51 -1.76
CA GLU A 218 -6.27 -5.05 -2.91
C GLU A 218 -7.61 -4.42 -2.46
N ALA A 219 -8.14 -3.49 -3.26
CA ALA A 219 -9.50 -2.98 -3.11
C ALA A 219 -10.53 -4.12 -3.20
N TRP A 220 -11.73 -3.92 -2.64
CA TRP A 220 -12.79 -4.93 -2.65
C TRP A 220 -13.05 -5.43 -4.07
N ILE A 221 -13.30 -4.52 -5.01
CA ILE A 221 -13.40 -4.81 -6.44
C ILE A 221 -12.00 -4.72 -7.05
N ASN A 222 -11.44 -5.85 -7.48
CA ASN A 222 -10.11 -5.89 -8.09
C ASN A 222 -9.96 -6.99 -9.15
N GLN A 223 -8.99 -6.82 -10.06
CA GLN A 223 -8.78 -7.73 -11.18
C GLN A 223 -8.35 -9.13 -10.75
N GLY A 224 -7.49 -9.24 -9.73
CA GLY A 224 -6.98 -10.52 -9.24
C GLY A 224 -8.10 -11.43 -8.75
N ASP A 225 -9.00 -10.86 -7.95
CA ASP A 225 -10.21 -11.50 -7.45
C ASP A 225 -11.14 -11.90 -8.61
N MET A 226 -11.48 -10.95 -9.51
CA MET A 226 -12.31 -11.21 -10.69
C MET A 226 -11.80 -12.38 -11.54
N VAL A 227 -10.49 -12.44 -11.82
CA VAL A 227 -9.88 -13.53 -12.60
C VAL A 227 -9.93 -14.85 -11.83
N SER A 228 -9.72 -14.82 -10.52
CA SER A 228 -9.81 -16.03 -9.68
C SER A 228 -11.23 -16.62 -9.66
N GLN A 229 -12.24 -15.75 -9.71
CA GLN A 229 -13.66 -16.11 -9.73
C GLN A 229 -14.20 -16.38 -11.14
N PHE A 230 -13.40 -16.19 -12.19
CA PHE A 230 -13.85 -16.27 -13.59
C PHE A 230 -14.57 -17.58 -13.95
N PHE A 231 -14.22 -18.72 -13.34
CA PHE A 231 -14.94 -19.97 -13.56
C PHE A 231 -16.38 -19.92 -13.02
N GLN A 232 -16.58 -19.37 -11.83
CA GLN A 232 -17.90 -19.23 -11.22
C GLN A 232 -18.72 -18.16 -11.94
N LEU A 233 -18.09 -17.04 -12.28
CA LEU A 233 -18.70 -15.92 -12.99
C LEU A 233 -19.32 -16.32 -14.33
N ARG A 234 -18.66 -17.21 -15.06
CA ARG A 234 -19.21 -17.75 -16.31
C ARG A 234 -20.45 -18.60 -16.10
N LEU A 235 -20.49 -19.37 -15.01
CA LEU A 235 -21.62 -20.25 -14.71
C LEU A 235 -22.84 -19.45 -14.23
N SER A 236 -22.64 -18.28 -13.62
CA SER A 236 -23.70 -17.44 -13.08
C SER A 236 -24.39 -16.54 -14.12
N LEU A 237 -23.85 -16.42 -15.34
CA LEU A 237 -24.50 -15.66 -16.41
C LEU A 237 -25.90 -16.21 -16.71
N PRO A 238 -26.99 -15.42 -16.64
CA PRO A 238 -28.35 -15.94 -16.81
C PRO A 238 -28.67 -16.29 -18.27
N ASP A 239 -28.13 -15.55 -19.23
CA ASP A 239 -28.33 -15.79 -20.66
C ASP A 239 -27.49 -16.99 -21.13
N GLU A 240 -28.18 -18.05 -21.59
CA GLU A 240 -27.55 -19.30 -22.03
C GLU A 240 -26.71 -19.11 -23.31
N ALA A 241 -27.14 -18.26 -24.23
CA ALA A 241 -26.42 -17.99 -25.47
C ALA A 241 -25.13 -17.21 -25.19
N LEU A 242 -25.18 -16.19 -24.33
CA LEU A 242 -24.01 -15.45 -23.86
C LEU A 242 -23.05 -16.38 -23.11
N ARG A 243 -23.58 -17.23 -22.23
CA ARG A 243 -22.79 -18.23 -21.50
C ARG A 243 -22.04 -19.18 -22.44
N ALA A 244 -22.72 -19.66 -23.48
CA ALA A 244 -22.11 -20.51 -24.50
C ALA A 244 -21.00 -19.79 -25.28
N GLN A 245 -21.22 -18.53 -25.69
CA GLN A 245 -20.23 -17.72 -26.40
C GLN A 245 -18.98 -17.46 -25.55
N VAL A 246 -19.17 -17.09 -24.28
CA VAL A 246 -18.08 -16.86 -23.33
C VAL A 246 -17.26 -18.12 -23.11
N ASN A 247 -17.93 -19.27 -22.94
CA ASN A 247 -17.25 -20.56 -22.75
C ASN A 247 -16.47 -20.97 -23.98
N ASP A 248 -17.07 -20.89 -25.17
CA ASP A 248 -16.39 -21.21 -26.43
C ASP A 248 -15.15 -20.31 -26.64
N HIS A 249 -15.27 -19.01 -26.43
CA HIS A 249 -14.15 -18.08 -26.56
C HIS A 249 -13.00 -18.41 -25.60
N PHE A 250 -13.29 -18.70 -24.34
CA PHE A 250 -12.26 -19.06 -23.37
C PHE A 250 -11.59 -20.40 -23.71
N LEU A 251 -12.39 -21.44 -24.00
CA LEU A 251 -11.88 -22.79 -24.22
C LEU A 251 -11.02 -22.89 -25.49
N ARG A 252 -11.29 -22.09 -26.52
CA ARG A 252 -10.44 -22.02 -27.73
C ARG A 252 -9.02 -21.49 -27.47
N GLN A 253 -8.81 -20.80 -26.35
CA GLN A 253 -7.51 -20.20 -26.02
C GLN A 253 -6.64 -21.08 -25.13
N ILE A 254 -7.19 -22.16 -24.59
CA ILE A 254 -6.50 -23.02 -23.63
C ILE A 254 -6.54 -24.48 -24.04
N SER A 255 -5.64 -25.26 -23.48
CA SER A 255 -5.62 -26.72 -23.60
C SER A 255 -5.43 -27.37 -22.23
N GLU A 256 -5.51 -28.69 -22.16
CA GLU A 256 -5.19 -29.44 -20.94
C GLU A 256 -3.78 -29.16 -20.43
N ARG A 257 -2.84 -28.79 -21.32
CA ARG A 257 -1.45 -28.47 -20.99
C ARG A 257 -1.23 -27.02 -20.58
N SER A 258 -2.24 -26.16 -20.71
CA SER A 258 -2.10 -24.74 -20.38
C SER A 258 -1.84 -24.54 -18.89
N THR A 259 -0.77 -23.81 -18.60
CA THR A 259 -0.37 -23.37 -17.27
C THR A 259 -1.41 -22.46 -16.63
N GLN A 260 -1.30 -22.25 -15.30
CA GLN A 260 -2.19 -21.34 -14.59
C GLN A 260 -2.12 -19.90 -15.12
N GLU A 261 -0.93 -19.42 -15.49
CA GLU A 261 -0.74 -18.07 -16.03
C GLU A 261 -1.34 -17.92 -17.43
N GLU A 262 -1.21 -18.93 -18.30
CA GLU A 262 -1.89 -18.93 -19.61
C GLU A 262 -3.42 -18.92 -19.46
N ARG A 263 -3.95 -19.66 -18.49
CA ARG A 263 -5.39 -19.67 -18.18
C ARG A 263 -5.87 -18.31 -17.65
N LYS A 264 -5.11 -17.66 -16.77
CA LYS A 264 -5.41 -16.30 -16.29
C LYS A 264 -5.42 -15.29 -17.45
N ALA A 265 -4.41 -15.35 -18.33
CA ALA A 265 -4.34 -14.49 -19.50
C ALA A 265 -5.52 -14.72 -20.47
N ALA A 266 -5.96 -15.97 -20.65
CA ALA A 266 -7.15 -16.28 -21.44
C ALA A 266 -8.46 -15.79 -20.79
N ALA A 267 -8.55 -15.86 -19.46
CA ALA A 267 -9.68 -15.31 -18.71
C ALA A 267 -9.78 -13.79 -18.91
N LEU A 268 -8.67 -13.06 -18.75
CA LEU A 268 -8.62 -11.61 -18.96
C LEU A 268 -9.05 -11.22 -20.38
N ARG A 269 -8.50 -11.85 -21.42
CA ARG A 269 -8.92 -11.59 -22.80
C ARG A 269 -10.41 -11.89 -23.04
N THR A 270 -10.96 -12.88 -22.34
CA THR A 270 -12.39 -13.19 -22.44
C THR A 270 -13.23 -12.12 -21.76
N ILE A 271 -12.83 -11.63 -20.58
CA ILE A 271 -13.54 -10.55 -19.87
C ILE A 271 -13.52 -9.25 -20.70
N GLU A 272 -12.39 -8.93 -21.34
CA GLU A 272 -12.29 -7.76 -22.23
C GLU A 272 -13.20 -7.83 -23.45
N GLN A 273 -13.45 -9.05 -23.95
CA GLN A 273 -14.35 -9.28 -25.08
C GLN A 273 -15.82 -9.28 -24.66
N PHE A 274 -16.12 -9.80 -23.47
CA PHE A 274 -17.48 -9.92 -22.94
C PHE A 274 -17.62 -9.10 -21.66
N THR A 275 -17.77 -7.79 -21.84
CA THR A 275 -17.74 -6.80 -20.76
C THR A 275 -18.90 -6.96 -19.79
N ASP A 276 -19.98 -7.63 -20.18
CA ASP A 276 -21.09 -8.02 -19.29
C ASP A 276 -20.58 -8.76 -18.05
N LEU A 277 -19.53 -9.58 -18.18
CA LEU A 277 -18.90 -10.29 -17.07
C LEU A 277 -18.44 -9.34 -15.97
N ILE A 278 -18.00 -8.12 -16.32
CA ILE A 278 -17.58 -7.10 -15.35
C ILE A 278 -18.77 -6.66 -14.51
N ASP A 279 -19.91 -6.39 -15.14
CA ASP A 279 -21.11 -5.95 -14.43
C ASP A 279 -21.69 -7.05 -13.54
N TYR A 280 -21.66 -8.31 -13.99
CA TYR A 280 -22.05 -9.45 -13.13
C TYR A 280 -21.09 -9.66 -11.95
N TYR A 281 -19.79 -9.45 -12.16
CA TYR A 281 -18.81 -9.52 -11.08
C TYR A 281 -19.07 -8.43 -10.05
N ILE A 282 -19.25 -7.18 -10.49
CA ILE A 282 -19.51 -6.05 -9.60
C ILE A 282 -20.84 -6.23 -8.87
N LYS A 283 -21.90 -6.68 -9.56
CA LYS A 283 -23.16 -7.03 -8.90
C LYS A 283 -22.94 -8.04 -7.77
N TRP A 284 -22.17 -9.09 -8.03
CA TRP A 284 -21.85 -10.06 -6.98
C TRP A 284 -21.11 -9.42 -5.81
N LYS A 285 -20.17 -8.50 -6.08
CA LYS A 285 -19.45 -7.73 -5.05
C LYS A 285 -20.36 -6.80 -4.24
N GLU A 286 -21.34 -6.18 -4.89
CA GLU A 286 -22.38 -5.39 -4.24
C GLU A 286 -23.29 -6.23 -3.35
N ASP A 287 -23.67 -7.44 -3.80
CA ASP A 287 -24.52 -8.35 -3.03
C ASP A 287 -23.81 -8.88 -1.76
N HIS A 288 -22.46 -8.84 -1.74
CA HIS A 288 -21.62 -9.29 -0.61
C HIS A 288 -20.91 -8.11 0.08
N ALA A 289 -21.44 -6.89 -0.03
CA ALA A 289 -20.77 -5.68 0.45
C ALA A 289 -20.49 -5.67 1.97
N ALA A 290 -21.31 -6.33 2.78
CA ALA A 290 -21.07 -6.49 4.22
C ALA A 290 -19.72 -7.17 4.53
N GLU A 291 -19.25 -8.07 3.66
CA GLU A 291 -17.94 -8.71 3.80
C GLU A 291 -16.80 -7.71 3.53
N ALA A 292 -17.00 -6.73 2.66
CA ALA A 292 -16.01 -5.72 2.32
C ALA A 292 -15.61 -4.89 3.55
N HIS A 293 -16.60 -4.43 4.31
CA HIS A 293 -16.39 -3.66 5.55
C HIS A 293 -15.73 -4.49 6.63
N ALA A 294 -16.17 -5.73 6.83
CA ALA A 294 -15.60 -6.62 7.83
C ALA A 294 -14.12 -6.92 7.54
N VAL A 295 -13.80 -7.27 6.29
CA VAL A 295 -12.43 -7.56 5.86
C VAL A 295 -11.55 -6.31 5.93
N SER A 296 -12.03 -5.16 5.44
CA SER A 296 -11.24 -3.92 5.42
C SER A 296 -11.00 -3.39 6.84
N THR A 297 -12.02 -3.41 7.71
CA THR A 297 -11.88 -3.02 9.12
C THR A 297 -10.87 -3.91 9.84
N ALA A 298 -10.97 -5.24 9.68
CA ALA A 298 -10.02 -6.17 10.29
C ALA A 298 -8.57 -5.90 9.81
N LYS A 299 -8.38 -5.64 8.51
CA LYS A 299 -7.09 -5.31 7.92
C LYS A 299 -6.53 -3.97 8.41
N VAL A 300 -7.36 -2.94 8.56
CA VAL A 300 -6.95 -1.62 9.07
C VAL A 300 -6.58 -1.72 10.54
N GLN A 301 -7.39 -2.38 11.36
CA GLN A 301 -7.09 -2.64 12.78
C GLN A 301 -5.80 -3.46 12.95
N GLN A 302 -5.63 -4.49 12.14
CA GLN A 302 -4.40 -5.27 12.10
C GLN A 302 -3.19 -4.37 11.76
N THR A 303 -3.34 -3.47 10.79
CA THR A 303 -2.28 -2.52 10.40
C THR A 303 -2.00 -1.49 11.51
N HIS A 304 -3.03 -1.03 12.21
CA HIS A 304 -2.90 -0.13 13.36
C HIS A 304 -2.09 -0.79 14.49
N ALA A 305 -2.53 -1.96 14.96
CA ALA A 305 -1.82 -2.71 16.01
C ALA A 305 -0.35 -2.95 15.62
N GLN A 306 -0.11 -3.31 14.36
CA GLN A 306 1.21 -3.67 13.87
C GLN A 306 2.16 -2.50 13.68
N PHE A 307 1.71 -1.45 12.97
CA PHE A 307 2.57 -0.35 12.56
C PHE A 307 2.47 0.86 13.47
N VAL A 308 1.48 0.92 14.37
CA VAL A 308 1.32 2.01 15.33
C VAL A 308 1.60 1.51 16.73
N GLU A 309 0.77 0.62 17.29
CA GLU A 309 0.87 0.20 18.71
C GLU A 309 2.19 -0.51 19.01
N ASN A 310 2.51 -1.60 18.29
CA ASN A 310 3.71 -2.39 18.54
C ASN A 310 5.00 -1.59 18.30
N ILE A 311 5.02 -0.74 17.28
CA ILE A 311 6.18 0.11 16.97
C ILE A 311 6.30 1.27 17.96
N ARG A 312 5.18 1.84 18.43
CA ARG A 312 5.19 2.88 19.46
C ARG A 312 5.67 2.30 20.79
N GLU A 313 5.21 1.13 21.17
CA GLU A 313 5.71 0.39 22.33
C GLU A 313 7.22 0.14 22.21
N LEU A 314 7.67 -0.30 21.02
CA LEU A 314 9.09 -0.47 20.65
C LEU A 314 9.91 0.80 20.91
N VAL A 315 9.44 1.96 20.44
CA VAL A 315 10.16 3.24 20.59
C VAL A 315 10.12 3.75 22.02
N LEU A 316 8.96 3.72 22.68
CA LEU A 316 8.76 4.27 24.02
C LEU A 316 9.43 3.43 25.11
N LYS A 317 9.35 2.10 25.05
CA LYS A 317 9.85 1.22 26.13
C LYS A 317 11.33 0.88 26.01
N HIS A 318 11.90 0.87 24.80
CA HIS A 318 13.24 0.31 24.57
C HIS A 318 14.24 1.28 23.92
N LEU A 319 13.79 2.32 23.21
CA LEU A 319 14.70 3.25 22.53
C LEU A 319 14.87 4.57 23.29
N ILE A 320 13.81 5.12 23.88
CA ILE A 320 13.88 6.37 24.63
C ILE A 320 14.58 6.16 25.97
N GLY A 321 15.69 6.86 26.19
CA GLY A 321 16.44 6.86 27.46
C GLY A 321 17.57 5.83 27.57
N THR A 322 17.87 5.08 26.50
CA THR A 322 19.10 4.26 26.44
C THR A 322 20.29 5.10 25.96
N GLU A 323 21.53 4.71 26.33
CA GLU A 323 22.80 5.35 25.87
C GLU A 323 22.98 5.35 24.33
N PHE A 324 22.05 4.71 23.62
CA PHE A 324 21.96 4.52 22.18
C PHE A 324 22.05 5.82 21.36
N TYR A 325 21.51 6.93 21.87
CA TYR A 325 21.53 8.20 21.13
C TYR A 325 22.82 9.01 21.29
N GLU A 326 23.76 8.59 22.15
CA GLU A 326 24.91 9.42 22.48
C GLU A 326 26.20 9.03 21.72
N ARG A 327 26.47 7.75 21.36
CA ARG A 327 27.81 7.34 20.86
C ARG A 327 27.93 6.14 19.89
N GLY A 328 26.94 5.79 19.07
CA GLY A 328 27.03 4.63 18.16
C GLY A 328 27.81 4.82 16.84
N ASP A 329 28.33 3.71 16.29
CA ASP A 329 28.79 3.52 14.90
C ASP A 329 27.62 3.03 14.02
N SER A 330 27.58 3.35 12.72
CA SER A 330 26.38 3.08 11.89
C SER A 330 26.05 1.59 11.77
N TYR A 331 27.05 0.72 11.90
CA TYR A 331 26.84 -0.73 11.83
C TYR A 331 26.25 -1.25 13.13
N GLU A 332 26.77 -0.81 14.27
CA GLU A 332 26.27 -1.24 15.57
C GLU A 332 24.81 -0.80 15.76
N GLU A 333 24.51 0.45 15.41
CA GLU A 333 23.16 1.01 15.42
C GLU A 333 22.20 0.24 14.51
N ALA A 334 22.67 -0.18 13.34
CA ALA A 334 21.86 -0.93 12.39
C ALA A 334 21.66 -2.38 12.81
N LEU A 335 22.69 -3.01 13.36
CA LEU A 335 22.64 -4.38 13.83
C LEU A 335 21.74 -4.51 15.06
N GLN A 336 21.81 -3.56 15.99
CA GLN A 336 20.92 -3.53 17.15
C GLN A 336 19.46 -3.35 16.73
N ARG A 337 19.16 -2.43 15.79
CA ARG A 337 17.79 -2.30 15.25
C ARG A 337 17.31 -3.56 14.54
N ALA A 338 18.17 -4.25 13.80
CA ALA A 338 17.83 -5.53 13.17
C ALA A 338 17.56 -6.64 14.20
N LYS A 339 18.40 -6.76 15.23
CA LYS A 339 18.20 -7.71 16.35
C LYS A 339 16.94 -7.38 17.16
N TYR A 340 16.59 -6.11 17.27
CA TYR A 340 15.39 -5.71 17.98
C TYR A 340 14.12 -5.94 17.14
N LEU A 341 14.18 -5.68 15.84
CA LEU A 341 13.13 -6.08 14.90
C LEU A 341 12.90 -7.60 14.93
N LYS A 342 13.97 -8.40 15.09
CA LYS A 342 13.88 -9.85 15.34
C LYS A 342 13.05 -10.13 16.59
N HIS A 343 13.39 -9.53 17.74
CA HIS A 343 12.64 -9.71 18.98
C HIS A 343 11.16 -9.31 18.84
N VAL A 344 10.85 -8.21 18.16
CA VAL A 344 9.45 -7.78 17.95
C VAL A 344 8.66 -8.80 17.14
N ILE A 345 9.27 -9.31 16.07
CA ILE A 345 8.63 -10.31 15.20
C ILE A 345 8.46 -11.64 15.93
N GLU A 346 9.47 -12.05 16.69
CA GLU A 346 9.50 -13.37 17.34
C GLU A 346 8.68 -13.43 18.63
N ASP A 347 8.81 -12.42 19.48
CA ASP A 347 8.37 -12.49 20.88
C ASP A 347 7.19 -11.56 21.20
N ASN A 348 6.99 -10.49 20.41
CA ASN A 348 5.95 -9.47 20.64
C ASN A 348 4.86 -9.51 19.56
N ASP A 349 4.52 -10.72 19.09
CA ASP A 349 3.47 -10.93 18.08
C ASP A 349 3.65 -10.21 16.73
N GLY A 350 4.82 -9.63 16.45
CA GLY A 350 5.10 -8.92 15.20
C GLY A 350 5.05 -9.83 13.97
N TYR A 351 5.25 -11.15 14.12
CA TYR A 351 5.09 -12.12 13.02
C TYR A 351 3.69 -12.08 12.39
N ARG A 352 2.66 -11.67 13.14
CA ARG A 352 1.26 -11.58 12.65
C ARG A 352 1.12 -10.62 11.46
N VAL A 353 2.06 -9.68 11.25
CA VAL A 353 2.14 -8.80 10.06
C VAL A 353 2.18 -9.59 8.77
N PHE A 354 2.85 -10.73 8.83
CA PHE A 354 3.10 -11.58 7.69
C PHE A 354 2.07 -12.69 7.61
N TYR A 355 0.87 -12.54 8.17
CA TYR A 355 -0.24 -13.49 8.04
C TYR A 355 -1.56 -12.78 7.72
N VAL A 356 -2.28 -13.33 6.74
CA VAL A 356 -3.66 -12.96 6.39
C VAL A 356 -4.47 -14.25 6.33
N ASP A 357 -5.60 -14.31 7.02
CA ASP A 357 -6.44 -15.51 7.18
C ASP A 357 -5.67 -16.77 7.61
N GLY A 358 -4.70 -16.57 8.50
CA GLY A 358 -3.83 -17.65 9.00
C GLY A 358 -2.80 -18.18 7.98
N LYS A 359 -2.72 -17.61 6.77
CA LYS A 359 -1.74 -17.97 5.75
C LYS A 359 -0.58 -16.96 5.74
N PRO A 360 0.69 -17.42 5.61
CA PRO A 360 1.82 -16.52 5.60
C PRO A 360 1.87 -15.68 4.31
N VAL A 361 1.85 -14.37 4.47
CA VAL A 361 2.08 -13.35 3.45
C VAL A 361 3.55 -12.93 3.50
N LYS A 362 4.34 -13.52 2.61
CA LYS A 362 5.80 -13.33 2.55
C LYS A 362 6.16 -12.03 1.82
N ARG A 363 5.99 -10.89 2.49
CA ARG A 363 6.31 -9.55 1.95
C ARG A 363 7.56 -8.98 2.58
N GLU A 364 8.64 -8.87 1.79
CA GLU A 364 9.86 -8.13 2.20
C GLU A 364 9.55 -6.65 2.44
N SER A 365 8.60 -6.06 1.70
CA SER A 365 8.21 -4.64 1.84
C SER A 365 7.79 -4.27 3.26
N ASP A 366 7.01 -5.14 3.92
CA ASP A 366 6.47 -4.83 5.25
C ASP A 366 7.62 -4.85 6.29
N LEU A 367 8.59 -5.75 6.12
CA LEU A 367 9.80 -5.80 6.94
C LEU A 367 10.66 -4.54 6.74
N HIS A 368 10.74 -4.03 5.50
CA HIS A 368 11.43 -2.77 5.22
C HIS A 368 10.75 -1.59 5.93
N THR A 369 9.42 -1.50 5.84
CA THR A 369 8.61 -0.46 6.51
C THR A 369 8.82 -0.51 8.02
N MET A 370 8.72 -1.69 8.63
CA MET A 370 8.96 -1.86 10.07
C MET A 370 10.38 -1.42 10.46
N PHE A 371 11.40 -1.83 9.68
CA PHE A 371 12.77 -1.41 9.94
C PHE A 371 12.92 0.11 9.88
N ARG A 372 12.34 0.78 8.87
CA ARG A 372 12.41 2.24 8.74
C ARG A 372 11.85 2.96 9.96
N LEU A 373 10.73 2.49 10.50
CA LEU A 373 10.09 3.10 11.67
C LEU A 373 10.99 3.03 12.92
N THR A 374 11.88 2.03 13.04
CA THR A 374 12.86 1.94 14.14
C THR A 374 13.96 3.01 14.11
N TRP A 375 14.11 3.73 12.99
CA TRP A 375 15.14 4.77 12.80
C TRP A 375 14.64 6.18 13.12
N TYR A 376 13.52 6.31 13.82
CA TYR A 376 13.00 7.62 14.17
C TYR A 376 13.92 8.40 15.14
N ALA A 377 13.99 9.73 14.96
CA ALA A 377 14.81 10.67 15.75
C ALA A 377 16.30 10.29 15.84
N THR A 378 16.80 9.55 14.86
CA THR A 378 18.22 9.21 14.78
C THR A 378 19.04 10.39 14.24
N ALA A 379 20.28 10.54 14.72
CA ALA A 379 21.26 11.46 14.14
C ALA A 379 21.92 10.89 12.86
N PHE A 380 21.57 9.66 12.48
CA PHE A 380 22.07 8.99 11.28
C PHE A 380 21.25 9.33 10.05
N ASP A 381 21.93 9.47 8.92
CA ASP A 381 21.28 9.53 7.61
C ASP A 381 20.92 8.11 7.16
N VAL A 382 19.62 7.84 6.99
CA VAL A 382 19.07 6.52 6.66
C VAL A 382 18.35 6.63 5.31
N ASN A 383 18.98 6.09 4.26
CA ASN A 383 18.46 6.13 2.90
C ASN A 383 17.99 4.74 2.48
N ALA A 384 16.79 4.66 1.91
CA ALA A 384 16.25 3.43 1.34
C ALA A 384 16.62 3.30 -0.14
N GLU A 385 16.72 2.06 -0.64
CA GLU A 385 16.88 1.74 -2.07
C GLU A 385 18.06 2.43 -2.76
N VAL A 386 19.19 2.54 -2.06
CA VAL A 386 20.35 3.28 -2.56
C VAL A 386 21.07 2.48 -3.65
N ASN A 387 21.19 3.07 -4.84
CA ASN A 387 21.96 2.50 -5.93
C ASN A 387 23.40 3.06 -5.95
N ASN A 388 24.35 2.29 -5.41
CA ASN A 388 25.76 2.71 -5.28
C ASN A 388 26.65 2.19 -6.43
N GLY A 389 26.08 1.89 -7.60
CA GLY A 389 26.82 1.39 -8.77
C GLY A 389 27.20 -0.10 -8.72
N ARG A 390 26.89 -0.81 -7.62
CA ARG A 390 27.04 -2.27 -7.46
C ARG A 390 25.70 -3.02 -7.35
N GLY A 391 24.60 -2.33 -7.67
CA GLY A 391 23.23 -2.80 -7.50
C GLY A 391 22.48 -2.03 -6.39
N PRO A 392 21.15 -2.15 -6.33
CA PRO A 392 20.34 -1.55 -5.29
C PRO A 392 20.56 -2.27 -3.95
N VAL A 393 20.74 -1.51 -2.87
CA VAL A 393 20.77 -1.99 -1.49
C VAL A 393 19.52 -1.48 -0.78
N ASP A 394 18.90 -2.31 0.06
CA ASP A 394 17.63 -1.96 0.72
C ASP A 394 17.77 -0.73 1.63
N TYR A 395 18.82 -0.68 2.46
CA TYR A 395 19.15 0.52 3.25
C TYR A 395 20.64 0.82 3.31
N LYS A 396 20.96 2.12 3.34
CA LYS A 396 22.25 2.67 3.74
C LYS A 396 22.06 3.58 4.95
N VAL A 397 22.69 3.22 6.05
CA VAL A 397 22.75 4.00 7.29
C VAL A 397 24.11 4.66 7.36
N SER A 398 24.19 5.96 7.63
CA SER A 398 25.48 6.65 7.71
C SER A 398 25.51 7.82 8.68
N LYS A 399 26.70 8.11 9.21
CA LYS A 399 27.01 9.32 10.00
C LYS A 399 28.26 9.97 9.42
N GLY A 400 28.08 10.64 8.28
CA GLY A 400 29.17 11.14 7.43
C GLY A 400 29.71 10.08 6.47
N LYS A 401 30.64 10.48 5.59
CA LYS A 401 31.08 9.63 4.45
C LYS A 401 31.87 8.37 4.84
N GLN A 402 32.56 8.38 5.97
CA GLN A 402 33.45 7.29 6.40
C GLN A 402 32.75 6.26 7.32
N ASN A 403 31.58 6.61 7.86
CA ASN A 403 30.80 5.76 8.74
C ASN A 403 29.49 5.43 8.03
N ALA A 404 29.50 4.36 7.25
CA ALA A 404 28.34 3.90 6.49
C ALA A 404 28.19 2.38 6.60
N SER A 405 26.95 1.94 6.67
CA SER A 405 26.58 0.53 6.76
C SER A 405 25.41 0.22 5.86
N LEU A 406 25.43 -0.99 5.31
CA LEU A 406 24.44 -1.48 4.37
C LEU A 406 23.57 -2.53 5.08
N VAL A 407 22.26 -2.47 4.87
CA VAL A 407 21.34 -3.49 5.38
C VAL A 407 20.55 -4.04 4.20
N GLU A 408 20.53 -5.36 4.07
CA GLU A 408 19.82 -6.09 3.02
C GLU A 408 18.86 -7.10 3.64
N PHE A 409 17.60 -7.08 3.21
CA PHE A 409 16.57 -8.01 3.66
C PHE A 409 16.34 -9.09 2.61
N LYS A 410 16.06 -10.30 3.09
CA LYS A 410 15.69 -11.45 2.24
C LYS A 410 14.68 -12.36 2.92
N LEU A 411 13.82 -12.97 2.13
CA LEU A 411 13.05 -14.15 2.54
C LEU A 411 13.85 -15.43 2.34
N ALA A 412 13.71 -16.37 3.28
CA ALA A 412 14.26 -17.71 3.16
C ALA A 412 13.71 -18.49 1.94
N SER A 413 12.49 -18.17 1.52
CA SER A 413 11.85 -18.71 0.32
C SER A 413 12.45 -18.20 -0.98
N ASN A 414 13.26 -17.12 -0.96
CA ASN A 414 13.87 -16.56 -2.17
C ASN A 414 14.74 -17.60 -2.87
N SER A 415 14.42 -17.91 -4.13
CA SER A 415 15.14 -18.90 -4.94
C SER A 415 16.59 -18.51 -5.24
N SER A 416 16.89 -17.22 -5.19
CA SER A 416 18.21 -16.65 -5.45
C SER A 416 19.05 -16.43 -4.19
N LEU A 417 18.55 -16.81 -3.00
CA LEU A 417 19.21 -16.54 -1.72
C LEU A 417 20.65 -17.06 -1.66
N ARG A 418 20.90 -18.31 -2.08
CA ARG A 418 22.25 -18.92 -2.09
C ARG A 418 23.23 -18.09 -2.92
N ARG A 419 22.84 -17.75 -4.16
CA ARG A 419 23.64 -16.93 -5.07
C ARG A 419 23.92 -15.54 -4.49
N ASN A 420 22.94 -14.94 -3.80
CA ASN A 420 23.10 -13.63 -3.16
C ASN A 420 24.07 -13.68 -1.96
N LEU A 421 24.09 -14.78 -1.22
CA LEU A 421 25.04 -14.98 -0.12
C LEU A 421 26.45 -15.31 -0.64
N GLU A 422 26.57 -16.12 -1.69
CA GLU A 422 27.85 -16.43 -2.36
C GLU A 422 28.57 -15.18 -2.84
N LYS A 423 27.87 -14.31 -3.59
CA LYS A 423 28.42 -13.04 -4.06
C LYS A 423 28.95 -12.17 -2.92
N GLN A 424 28.31 -12.22 -1.76
CA GLN A 424 28.75 -11.45 -0.59
C GLN A 424 30.06 -11.99 -0.01
N VAL A 425 30.25 -13.32 0.01
CA VAL A 425 31.53 -13.93 0.42
C VAL A 425 32.67 -13.43 -0.47
N GLU A 426 32.44 -13.36 -1.78
CA GLU A 426 33.43 -12.83 -2.72
C GLU A 426 33.78 -11.36 -2.50
N VAL A 427 32.78 -10.54 -2.12
CA VAL A 427 32.99 -9.13 -1.78
C VAL A 427 33.80 -8.99 -0.50
N TYR A 428 33.49 -9.75 0.55
CA TYR A 428 34.26 -9.74 1.79
C TYR A 428 35.71 -10.20 1.60
N ALA A 429 35.95 -11.19 0.72
CA ALA A 429 37.30 -11.66 0.42
C ALA A 429 38.15 -10.61 -0.35
N LYS A 430 37.51 -9.66 -1.04
CA LYS A 430 38.17 -8.62 -1.86
C LYS A 430 38.32 -7.27 -1.15
N ALA A 431 37.59 -7.02 -0.07
CA ALA A 431 37.54 -5.72 0.59
C ALA A 431 38.39 -5.69 1.87
N SER A 432 39.49 -4.94 1.84
CA SER A 432 40.14 -4.41 3.03
C SER A 432 39.35 -3.19 3.56
N GLN A 433 38.76 -3.32 4.74
CA GLN A 433 38.48 -2.24 5.73
C GLN A 433 37.35 -1.20 5.54
N THR A 434 36.34 -1.30 4.65
CA THR A 434 35.35 -0.18 4.56
C THR A 434 33.87 -0.48 4.35
N GLU A 435 33.40 -1.73 4.22
CA GLU A 435 31.96 -1.98 4.01
C GLU A 435 31.41 -2.92 5.08
N LYS A 436 30.74 -2.33 6.09
CA LYS A 436 30.00 -3.05 7.12
C LYS A 436 28.59 -3.34 6.58
N SER A 437 28.29 -4.60 6.25
CA SER A 437 27.01 -5.02 5.66
C SER A 437 26.30 -5.98 6.59
N ILE A 438 24.99 -5.81 6.77
CA ILE A 438 24.11 -6.66 7.58
C ILE A 438 23.08 -7.31 6.66
N LYS A 439 22.85 -8.61 6.85
CA LYS A 439 21.78 -9.36 6.19
C LYS A 439 20.74 -9.78 7.19
N VAL A 440 19.49 -9.47 6.88
CA VAL A 440 18.35 -9.90 7.68
C VAL A 440 17.55 -10.90 6.84
N ILE A 441 17.47 -12.14 7.30
CA ILE A 441 16.81 -13.23 6.58
C ILE A 441 15.60 -13.70 7.39
N MET A 442 14.40 -13.49 6.85
CA MET A 442 13.15 -13.89 7.48
C MET A 442 12.66 -15.24 6.96
N TYR A 443 12.23 -16.13 7.86
CA TYR A 443 11.71 -17.47 7.55
C TYR A 443 10.39 -17.75 8.28
N PHE A 444 9.61 -18.70 7.77
CA PHE A 444 8.25 -18.98 8.26
C PHE A 444 8.03 -20.43 8.72
N SER A 445 9.05 -21.29 8.58
CA SER A 445 8.95 -22.71 8.94
C SER A 445 10.33 -23.31 9.23
N ASP A 446 10.36 -24.40 9.97
CA ASP A 446 11.58 -25.17 10.25
C ASP A 446 12.28 -25.63 8.96
N ARG A 447 11.51 -26.02 7.94
CA ARG A 447 12.06 -26.39 6.62
C ARG A 447 12.83 -25.23 5.97
N GLU A 448 12.34 -24.01 6.12
CA GLU A 448 13.03 -22.81 5.63
C GLU A 448 14.28 -22.52 6.46
N LEU A 449 14.20 -22.67 7.79
CA LEU A 449 15.35 -22.53 8.68
C LEU A 449 16.45 -23.54 8.36
N GLU A 450 16.11 -24.81 8.14
CA GLU A 450 17.03 -25.87 7.74
C GLU A 450 17.72 -25.54 6.42
N LYS A 451 16.94 -25.11 5.41
CA LYS A 451 17.46 -24.68 4.10
C LYS A 451 18.46 -23.54 4.26
N VAL A 452 18.11 -22.48 4.99
CA VAL A 452 18.99 -21.31 5.19
C VAL A 452 20.24 -21.71 5.96
N THR A 453 20.08 -22.48 7.04
CA THR A 453 21.19 -22.95 7.86
C THR A 453 22.15 -23.84 7.06
N GLY A 454 21.62 -24.69 6.18
CA GLY A 454 22.40 -25.50 5.24
C GLY A 454 23.25 -24.64 4.31
N ILE A 455 22.62 -23.64 3.67
CA ILE A 455 23.34 -22.66 2.80
C ILE A 455 24.45 -21.95 3.59
N LEU A 456 24.15 -21.45 4.80
CA LEU A 456 25.13 -20.74 5.63
C LEU A 456 26.31 -21.64 6.03
N ARG A 457 26.08 -22.92 6.32
CA ARG A 457 27.15 -23.90 6.60
C ARG A 457 28.02 -24.14 5.38
N GLU A 458 27.44 -24.39 4.22
CA GLU A 458 28.16 -24.61 2.96
C GLU A 458 29.06 -23.43 2.60
N LEU A 459 28.57 -22.20 2.81
CA LEU A 459 29.28 -20.97 2.51
C LEU A 459 30.21 -20.50 3.64
N LYS A 460 30.32 -21.25 4.74
CA LYS A 460 31.11 -20.88 5.94
C LYS A 460 30.70 -19.52 6.53
N LEU A 461 29.41 -19.20 6.47
CA LEU A 461 28.79 -18.00 7.01
C LEU A 461 28.00 -18.27 8.30
N LYS A 462 28.03 -19.51 8.80
CA LYS A 462 27.38 -19.88 10.05
C LYS A 462 27.93 -19.05 11.21
N ASP A 463 27.05 -18.63 12.13
CA ASP A 463 27.38 -17.91 13.36
C ASP A 463 27.93 -16.49 13.15
N ARG A 464 27.85 -15.95 11.93
CA ARG A 464 28.19 -14.55 11.64
C ARG A 464 27.17 -13.60 12.26
N GLU A 465 27.66 -12.63 13.02
CA GLU A 465 26.81 -11.65 13.72
C GLU A 465 26.05 -10.72 12.76
N ASP A 466 26.62 -10.42 11.61
CA ASP A 466 25.99 -9.60 10.56
C ASP A 466 24.94 -10.35 9.74
N ILE A 467 24.61 -11.60 10.09
CA ILE A 467 23.50 -12.34 9.50
C ILE A 467 22.45 -12.61 10.59
N VAL A 468 21.38 -11.81 10.57
CA VAL A 468 20.26 -11.91 11.51
C VAL A 468 19.17 -12.77 10.89
N LEU A 469 18.89 -13.93 11.50
CA LEU A 469 17.76 -14.78 11.13
C LEU A 469 16.53 -14.38 11.95
N ILE A 470 15.41 -14.12 11.30
CA ILE A 470 14.13 -13.75 11.94
C ILE A 470 13.09 -14.83 11.66
N ASP A 471 12.55 -15.40 12.72
CA ASP A 471 11.48 -16.38 12.72
C ASP A 471 10.11 -15.71 12.74
N ALA A 472 9.51 -15.61 11.56
CA ALA A 472 8.12 -15.20 11.39
C ALA A 472 7.16 -16.40 11.35
N GLY A 473 7.56 -17.60 11.76
CA GLY A 473 6.68 -18.78 11.81
C GLY A 473 5.62 -18.67 12.90
N ARG A 474 4.41 -19.19 12.65
CA ARG A 474 3.32 -19.24 13.64
C ARG A 474 3.36 -20.50 14.50
N ASP A 475 3.83 -21.60 13.93
CA ASP A 475 3.66 -22.95 14.49
C ASP A 475 4.43 -23.16 15.81
N ASN A 476 5.41 -22.32 16.10
CA ASN A 476 6.24 -22.37 17.30
C ASN A 476 6.00 -21.20 18.27
N LYS A 477 4.91 -20.42 18.08
CA LYS A 477 4.52 -19.29 18.93
C LYS A 477 3.16 -19.57 19.59
N PRO A 478 3.08 -20.50 20.56
CA PRO A 478 1.84 -20.81 21.24
C PRO A 478 1.30 -19.61 22.03
N SER A 479 -0.01 -19.43 22.07
CA SER A 479 -0.66 -18.42 22.90
C SER A 479 -0.32 -18.65 24.37
N ALA A 480 -0.05 -17.58 25.12
CA ALA A 480 0.17 -17.64 26.57
C ALA A 480 -1.01 -18.26 27.35
N SER A 481 -2.20 -18.31 26.74
CA SER A 481 -3.38 -19.00 27.29
C SER A 481 -3.32 -20.55 27.20
N ASN A 482 -2.36 -21.10 26.46
CA ASN A 482 -2.21 -22.53 26.18
C ASN A 482 -0.86 -23.09 26.69
N ALA A 483 -0.11 -22.32 27.49
CA ALA A 483 1.19 -22.68 28.04
C ALA A 483 1.10 -23.19 29.49
#